data_AF-A0A519WFX4-F1
#
_entry.id   AF-A0A519WFX4-F1
#
_cell.length_a   1.000
_cell.length_b   1.000
_cell.length_c   1.000
_cell.angle_alpha   90.00
_cell.angle_beta   90.00
_cell.angle_gamma   90.00
#
_symmetry.space_group_name_H-M   'P 1'
#
loop_
_entity.id
_entity.type
_entity.pdbx_description
1 polymer ?
#
loop_
_entity_poly.entity_id
_entity_poly.type
_entity_poly.pdbx_seq_one_letter_code
_entity_poly.pdbx_strand_id
1 'polypeptide(L)' 'MPNSETANPAELAARFVNYTSRHIFLTGKAGTGKTTFLRNLIDLTHKKAVVAAPTGIAA' A
#
# COMPACT_ATOMS: atom_id res chain seq x y z
N MET A 1 -5.72 24.31 15.27
CA MET A 1 -4.47 23.52 15.36
C MET A 1 -4.71 22.17 14.70
N PRO A 2 -4.40 21.95 13.42
CA PRO A 2 -4.33 20.58 12.93
C PRO A 2 -2.95 20.04 13.33
N ASN A 3 -2.95 18.99 14.16
CA ASN A 3 -1.76 18.28 14.59
C ASN A 3 -0.91 17.90 13.38
N SER A 4 0.40 18.06 13.51
CA SER A 4 1.39 17.45 12.63
C SER A 4 1.30 15.91 12.78
N GLU A 5 0.36 15.28 12.10
CA GLU A 5 0.31 13.83 11.96
C GLU A 5 1.51 13.41 11.13
N THR A 6 2.48 12.77 11.79
CA THR A 6 3.41 11.85 11.13
C THR A 6 2.58 10.71 10.54
N ALA A 7 1.92 10.97 9.40
CA ALA A 7 1.12 9.98 8.70
C ALA A 7 1.99 8.75 8.46
N ASN A 8 1.56 7.62 9.01
CA ASN A 8 2.23 6.35 8.78
C ASN A 8 2.42 6.20 7.25
N PRO A 9 3.64 5.94 6.74
CA PRO A 9 3.88 5.84 5.30
C PRO A 9 2.92 4.87 4.59
N ALA A 10 2.49 3.82 5.27
CA ALA A 10 1.49 2.88 4.77
C ALA A 10 0.11 3.54 4.61
N GLU A 11 -0.34 4.32 5.59
CA GLU A 11 -1.63 5.02 5.53
C GLU A 11 -1.62 6.09 4.45
N LEU A 12 -0.51 6.82 4.31
CA LEU A 12 -0.31 7.74 3.21
C LEU A 12 -0.40 7.02 1.86
N ALA A 13 0.33 5.91 1.68
CA ALA A 13 0.28 5.10 0.47
C ALA A 13 -1.13 4.60 0.15
N ALA A 14 -1.87 4.11 1.15
CA ALA A 14 -3.27 3.67 0.99
C ALA A 14 -4.18 4.82 0.54
N ARG A 15 -4.01 6.03 1.08
CA ARG A 15 -4.75 7.22 0.61
C ARG A 15 -4.40 7.58 -0.83
N PHE A 16 -3.12 7.52 -1.21
CA PHE A 16 -2.70 7.75 -2.59
C PHE A 16 -3.35 6.75 -3.55
N VAL A 17 -3.36 5.46 -3.21
CA VAL A 17 -3.98 4.43 -4.04
C VAL A 17 -5.50 4.63 -4.14
N ASN A 18 -6.18 4.97 -3.05
CA ASN A 18 -7.65 5.08 -3.05
C ASN A 18 -8.16 6.38 -3.67
N TYR A 19 -7.54 7.52 -3.36
CA TYR A 19 -8.08 8.85 -3.71
C TYR A 19 -7.38 9.51 -4.89
N THR A 20 -6.28 8.94 -5.40
CA THR A 20 -5.55 9.51 -6.53
C THR A 20 -5.39 8.48 -7.65
N SER A 21 -4.98 8.94 -8.83
CA SER A 21 -4.59 8.10 -9.97
C SER A 21 -3.09 8.16 -10.23
N ARG A 22 -2.28 8.27 -9.17
CA ARG A 22 -0.82 8.37 -9.27
C ARG A 22 -0.17 7.01 -9.01
N HIS A 23 0.94 6.75 -9.70
CA HIS A 23 1.78 5.60 -9.46
C HIS A 23 2.61 5.80 -8.17
N ILE A 24 2.73 4.75 -7.37
CA ILE A 24 3.56 4.74 -6.16
C ILE A 24 4.51 3.55 -6.20
N PHE A 25 5.72 3.74 -5.66
CA PHE A 25 6.68 2.66 -5.43
C PHE A 25 6.90 2.51 -3.93
N LEU A 26 6.45 1.39 -3.37
CA LEU A 26 6.58 1.11 -1.94
C LEU A 26 7.77 0.18 -1.69
N THR A 27 8.73 0.65 -0.90
CA THR A 27 9.88 -0.12 -0.45
C THR A 27 9.95 -0.13 1.08
N GLY A 28 10.74 -1.03 1.65
CA GLY A 28 10.94 -1.14 3.09
C GLY A 28 11.85 -2.31 3.44
N LYS A 29 12.50 -2.24 4.59
CA LYS A 29 13.39 -3.29 5.11
C LYS A 29 12.66 -4.65 5.23
N ALA A 30 13.40 -5.75 5.31
CA ALA A 30 12.80 -7.05 5.60
C ALA A 30 12.01 -7.01 6.92
N GLY A 31 10.86 -7.68 6.98
CA GLY A 31 10.00 -7.71 8.18
C GLY A 31 9.12 -6.48 8.41
N THR A 32 9.11 -5.47 7.54
CA THR A 32 8.30 -4.25 7.72
C THR A 32 6.84 -4.38 7.25
N GLY A 33 6.28 -5.59 7.18
CA GLY A 33 4.86 -5.80 6.91
C GLY A 33 4.36 -5.43 5.49
N LYS A 34 5.23 -5.37 4.47
CA LYS A 34 4.84 -5.02 3.08
C LYS A 34 3.73 -5.92 2.53
N THR A 35 3.82 -7.23 2.74
CA THR A 35 2.80 -8.19 2.32
C THR A 35 1.49 -7.99 3.07
N THR A 36 1.56 -7.71 4.38
CA THR A 36 0.40 -7.38 5.21
C THR A 36 -0.29 -6.11 4.73
N PHE A 37 0.49 -5.08 4.38
CA PHE A 37 -0.03 -3.85 3.79
C PHE A 37 -0.75 -4.11 2.47
N LEU A 38 -0.15 -4.90 1.56
CA LEU A 38 -0.75 -5.20 0.25
C LEU A 38 -2.09 -5.94 0.41
N ARG A 39 -2.16 -6.93 1.31
CA ARG A 39 -3.41 -7.66 1.61
C ARG A 39 -4.50 -6.72 2.14
N ASN A 40 -4.19 -5.94 3.18
CA ASN A 40 -5.13 -4.99 3.77
C ASN A 40 -5.59 -3.94 2.75
N LEU A 41 -4.71 -3.48 1.85
CA LEU A 41 -5.04 -2.51 0.83
C LEU A 41 -6.05 -3.07 -0.18
N ILE A 42 -5.89 -4.33 -0.59
CA ILE A 42 -6.80 -5.00 -1.54
C ILE A 42 -8.17 -5.23 -0.88
N ASP A 43 -8.19 -5.62 0.40
CA ASP A 43 -9.43 -5.88 1.13
C ASP A 43 -10.26 -4.60 1.39
N LEU A 44 -9.59 -3.45 1.57
CA LEU A 44 -10.22 -2.18 1.92
C LEU A 44 -10.45 -1.24 0.72
N THR A 45 -9.80 -1.50 -0.42
CA THR A 45 -9.96 -0.63 -1.58
C THR A 45 -11.27 -0.92 -2.32
N HIS A 46 -11.91 0.14 -2.81
CA HIS A 46 -13.07 0.04 -3.69
C HIS A 46 -12.68 -0.13 -5.16
N LYS A 47 -11.38 -0.06 -5.49
CA LYS A 47 -10.88 -0.15 -6.86
C LYS A 47 -10.70 -1.61 -7.26
N LYS A 48 -10.98 -1.93 -8.53
CA LYS A 48 -10.61 -3.23 -9.10
C LYS A 48 -9.08 -3.32 -9.11
N ALA A 49 -8.53 -4.32 -8.43
CA ALA A 49 -7.10 -4.54 -8.28
C ALA A 49 -6.68 -5.89 -8.88
N VAL A 50 -5.45 -5.94 -9.39
CA VAL A 50 -4.79 -7.17 -9.83
C VAL A 50 -3.42 -7.21 -9.16
N VAL A 51 -3.06 -8.36 -8.60
CA VAL A 51 -1.75 -8.61 -8.01
C VAL A 51 -0.94 -9.47 -8.96
N ALA A 52 0.28 -9.06 -9.25
CA ALA A 52 1.21 -9.81 -10.08
C ALA A 52 2.60 -9.79 -9.45
N ALA A 53 3.32 -10.89 -9.62
CA ALA A 53 4.70 -11.04 -9.19
C ALA A 53 5.53 -11.65 -10.34
N PRO A 54 6.84 -11.36 -10.41
CA PRO A 54 7.70 -11.87 -11.48
C PRO A 54 8.02 -13.38 -11.36
N THR A 55 7.76 -14.00 -10.21
CA THR A 55 7.99 -15.43 -9.95
C THR A 55 6.78 -16.07 -9.28
N GLY A 56 6.53 -17.35 -9.54
CA GLY A 56 5.36 -18.08 -9.01
C GLY A 56 5.37 -18.28 -7.50
N ILE A 57 6.54 -18.27 -6.85
CA ILE A 57 6.63 -18.40 -5.39
C ILE A 57 6.28 -17.11 -4.64
N ALA A 58 6.29 -15.97 -5.33
CA ALA A 58 5.99 -14.65 -4.76
C ALA A 58 4.55 -14.19 -5.04
N ALA A 59 3.81 -14.91 -5.89
CA ALA A 59 2.39 -14.70 -6.15
C ALA A 59 1.56 -15.30 -5.00
#